data_AF-A0A7S1JDA3-F1
#
_entry.id   AF-A0A7S1JDA3-F1
#
_cell.length_a   1.000
_cell.length_b   1.000
_cell.length_c   1.000
_cell.angle_alpha   90.00
_cell.angle_beta   90.00
_cell.angle_gamma   90.00
#
_symmetry.space_group_name_H-M   'P 1'
#
loop_
_entity.id
_entity.type
_entity.pdbx_description
1 polymer ?
#
loop_
_entity_poly.entity_id
_entity_poly.type
_entity_poly.pdbx_seq_one_letter_code
_entity_poly.pdbx_strand_id
1 'polypeptide(L)'
;GRNGLGQARLPFGRVSGVSDTKSPKMVRKAFEDELESIMQMDINTQEYWNGMNQMVEWLNTKTFSTKDALKILKVPIKSGSQQLKALHILEVIVNNCNLSFALEVTTRKWMDRLLKILKESKDPQVSAKVLSMLQEWERRFASDQRF
;
A
#
# COMPACT_ATOMS: atom_id res chain seq x y z
N GLY A 1 -20.33 52.89 -43.92
CA GLY A 1 -20.42 51.47 -44.30
C GLY A 1 -19.57 50.67 -43.34
N ARG A 2 -20.18 49.67 -42.69
CA ARG A 2 -19.53 48.69 -41.79
C ARG A 2 -18.47 47.90 -42.54
N ASN A 3 -17.37 47.53 -41.88
CA ASN A 3 -16.64 46.28 -42.13
C ASN A 3 -15.81 45.95 -40.87
N GLY A 4 -16.35 45.05 -40.06
CA GLY A 4 -15.69 44.47 -38.91
C GLY A 4 -14.80 43.31 -39.33
N LEU A 5 -13.55 43.32 -38.87
CA LEU A 5 -12.65 42.17 -38.92
C LEU A 5 -12.87 41.37 -37.63
N GLY A 6 -13.76 40.38 -37.71
CA GLY A 6 -13.93 39.39 -36.66
C GLY A 6 -12.71 38.46 -36.61
N GLN A 7 -12.03 38.44 -35.48
CA GLN A 7 -11.01 37.44 -35.19
C GLN A 7 -11.68 36.06 -35.07
N ALA A 8 -11.39 35.18 -36.02
CA ALA A 8 -11.73 33.77 -35.93
C ALA A 8 -10.82 33.10 -34.88
N ARG A 9 -11.32 32.93 -33.65
CA ARG A 9 -10.72 32.00 -32.69
C ARG A 9 -11.02 30.58 -33.15
N LEU A 10 -9.95 29.82 -33.40
CA LEU A 10 -9.99 28.37 -33.63
C LEU A 10 -10.75 27.68 -32.49
N PRO A 11 -11.57 26.65 -32.77
CA PRO A 11 -12.07 25.79 -31.71
C PRO A 11 -10.86 24.99 -31.23
N PHE A 12 -10.30 25.37 -30.08
CA PHE A 12 -9.46 24.46 -29.32
C PHE A 12 -10.34 23.24 -29.01
N GLY A 13 -10.12 22.18 -29.77
CA GLY A 13 -10.64 20.86 -29.46
C GLY A 13 -10.23 20.54 -28.04
N ARG A 14 -11.21 20.53 -27.13
CA ARG A 14 -11.06 19.94 -25.82
C ARG A 14 -10.72 18.48 -26.08
N VAL A 15 -9.46 18.12 -25.91
CA VAL A 15 -9.05 16.72 -25.78
C VAL A 15 -9.73 16.23 -24.51
N SER A 16 -10.90 15.62 -24.66
CA SER A 16 -11.55 14.87 -23.60
C SER A 16 -10.78 13.57 -23.41
N GLY A 17 -9.56 13.67 -22.88
CA GLY A 17 -8.92 12.56 -22.20
C GLY A 17 -9.64 12.40 -20.87
N VAL A 18 -10.76 11.68 -20.87
CA VAL A 18 -11.24 11.06 -19.64
C VAL A 18 -10.20 10.01 -19.30
N SER A 19 -9.20 10.39 -18.52
CA SER A 19 -8.40 9.43 -17.79
C SER A 19 -9.38 8.64 -16.94
N ASP A 20 -9.62 7.38 -17.28
CA ASP A 20 -10.45 6.44 -16.53
C ASP A 20 -9.85 6.20 -15.14
N THR A 21 -9.93 7.20 -14.25
CA THR A 21 -9.52 7.06 -12.88
C THR A 21 -10.58 6.19 -12.20
N LYS A 22 -10.28 4.91 -12.04
CA LYS A 22 -11.09 3.96 -11.27
C LYS A 22 -11.54 4.61 -9.96
N SER A 23 -12.82 4.49 -9.61
CA SER A 23 -13.33 5.07 -8.36
C SER A 23 -12.57 4.50 -7.14
N PRO A 24 -12.41 5.25 -6.03
CA PRO A 24 -11.68 4.77 -4.84
C PRO A 24 -12.23 3.45 -4.28
N LYS A 25 -13.54 3.20 -4.40
CA LYS A 25 -14.17 1.93 -3.99
C LYS A 25 -13.72 0.76 -4.87
N MET A 26 -13.59 0.99 -6.17
CA MET A 26 -13.14 -0.03 -7.12
C MET A 26 -11.67 -0.35 -6.92
N VAL A 27 -10.83 0.66 -6.66
CA VAL A 27 -9.41 0.44 -6.35
C VAL A 27 -9.24 -0.29 -5.02
N ARG A 28 -10.03 0.07 -4.01
CA ARG A 28 -10.02 -0.66 -2.73
C ARG A 28 -10.34 -2.14 -2.92
N LYS A 29 -11.37 -2.46 -3.71
CA LYS A 29 -11.71 -3.86 -3.99
C LYS A 29 -10.61 -4.56 -4.77
N ALA A 30 -10.05 -3.91 -5.80
CA ALA A 30 -8.92 -4.47 -6.54
C ALA A 30 -7.70 -4.73 -5.63
N PHE A 31 -7.42 -3.85 -4.66
CA PHE A 31 -6.36 -4.07 -3.67
C PHE A 31 -6.61 -5.29 -2.77
N GLU A 32 -7.87 -5.52 -2.39
CA GLU A 32 -8.27 -6.69 -1.60
C GLU A 32 -8.15 -7.99 -2.42
N ASP A 33 -8.70 -8.00 -3.64
CA ASP A 33 -8.62 -9.13 -4.57
C ASP A 33 -7.15 -9.47 -4.92
N GLU A 34 -6.31 -8.45 -5.13
CA GLU A 34 -4.88 -8.63 -5.40
C GLU A 34 -4.15 -9.20 -4.17
N LEU A 35 -4.45 -8.69 -2.96
CA LEU A 35 -3.88 -9.25 -1.73
C LEU A 35 -4.23 -10.74 -1.59
N GLU A 36 -5.49 -11.11 -1.79
CA GLU A 36 -5.92 -12.51 -1.73
C GLU A 36 -5.17 -13.38 -2.76
N SER A 37 -5.00 -12.87 -3.98
CA SER A 37 -4.24 -13.52 -5.05
C SER A 37 -2.78 -13.77 -4.65
N ILE A 38 -2.04 -12.72 -4.28
CA ILE A 38 -0.63 -12.84 -3.91
C ILE A 38 -0.43 -13.71 -2.65
N MET A 39 -1.42 -13.76 -1.75
CA MET A 39 -1.39 -14.62 -0.56
C MET A 39 -1.38 -16.11 -0.92
N GLN A 40 -1.85 -16.50 -2.11
CA GLN A 40 -1.82 -17.89 -2.60
C GLN A 40 -0.61 -18.21 -3.51
N MET A 41 0.08 -17.19 -4.03
CA MET A 41 1.22 -17.37 -4.96
C MET A 41 2.51 -17.82 -4.26
N ASP A 42 3.46 -18.39 -5.00
CA ASP A 42 4.82 -18.60 -4.50
C ASP A 42 5.60 -17.28 -4.58
N ILE A 43 6.32 -16.91 -3.51
CA ILE A 43 7.09 -15.66 -3.44
C ILE A 43 8.23 -15.59 -4.47
N ASN A 44 8.62 -16.73 -5.05
CA ASN A 44 9.68 -16.83 -6.03
C ASN A 44 9.18 -16.59 -7.47
N THR A 45 7.88 -16.36 -7.68
CA THR A 45 7.32 -16.17 -9.03
C THR A 45 7.28 -14.71 -9.43
N GLN A 46 7.36 -14.45 -10.74
CA GLN A 46 7.27 -13.10 -11.27
C GLN A 46 5.88 -12.49 -11.04
N GLU A 47 4.83 -13.32 -11.09
CA GLU A 47 3.45 -12.92 -10.85
C GLU A 47 3.25 -12.35 -9.45
N TYR A 48 3.88 -12.97 -8.43
CA TYR A 48 3.87 -12.45 -7.07
C TYR A 48 4.45 -11.04 -6.99
N TRP A 49 5.61 -10.82 -7.61
CA TRP A 49 6.26 -9.51 -7.63
C TRP A 49 5.48 -8.46 -8.42
N ASN A 50 4.84 -8.86 -9.51
CA ASN A 50 3.95 -7.99 -10.28
C ASN A 50 2.76 -7.51 -9.42
N GLY A 51 2.09 -8.42 -8.70
CA GLY A 51 1.00 -8.08 -7.78
C GLY A 51 1.46 -7.18 -6.63
N MET A 52 2.62 -7.47 -6.04
CA MET A 52 3.24 -6.63 -5.01
C MET A 52 3.51 -5.20 -5.50
N ASN A 53 4.09 -5.06 -6.70
CA ASN A 53 4.35 -3.75 -7.31
C ASN A 53 3.06 -2.98 -7.56
N GLN A 54 2.00 -3.66 -8.04
CA GLN A 54 0.71 -3.04 -8.26
C GLN A 54 0.08 -2.50 -6.95
N MET A 55 0.18 -3.26 -5.86
CA MET A 55 -0.29 -2.83 -4.54
C MET A 55 0.45 -1.61 -4.03
N VAL A 56 1.78 -1.60 -4.14
CA VAL A 56 2.63 -0.45 -3.78
C VAL A 56 2.26 0.79 -4.60
N GLU A 57 2.01 0.62 -5.91
CA GLU A 57 1.62 1.72 -6.78
C GLU A 57 0.27 2.34 -6.37
N TRP A 58 -0.74 1.53 -6.03
CA TRP A 58 -2.02 2.06 -5.54
C TRP A 58 -1.87 2.89 -4.25
N LEU A 59 -0.99 2.47 -3.34
CA LEU A 59 -0.69 3.22 -2.11
C LEU A 59 0.09 4.51 -2.39
N ASN A 60 1.03 4.46 -3.32
CA ASN A 60 1.86 5.60 -3.69
C ASN A 60 1.08 6.69 -4.42
N THR A 61 0.15 6.29 -5.29
CA THR A 61 -0.75 7.18 -6.05
C THR A 61 -1.91 7.72 -5.21
N LYS A 62 -2.06 7.29 -3.95
CA LYS A 62 -3.15 7.68 -3.03
C LYS A 62 -4.54 7.50 -3.64
N THR A 63 -4.70 6.48 -4.47
CA THR A 63 -5.96 6.13 -5.13
C THR A 63 -7.06 5.72 -4.14
N PHE A 64 -6.68 5.30 -2.93
CA PHE A 64 -7.58 5.11 -1.80
C PHE A 64 -6.86 5.34 -0.45
N SER A 65 -7.62 5.28 0.64
CA SER A 65 -7.13 5.61 1.99
C SER A 65 -6.11 4.58 2.52
N THR A 66 -4.94 5.06 2.96
CA THR A 66 -3.92 4.29 3.70
C THR A 66 -4.52 3.52 4.89
N LYS A 67 -5.49 4.12 5.59
CA LYS A 67 -6.17 3.48 6.72
C LYS A 67 -6.98 2.26 6.30
N ASP A 68 -7.61 2.33 5.13
CA ASP A 68 -8.37 1.21 4.59
C ASP A 68 -7.44 0.11 4.08
N ALA A 69 -6.32 0.47 3.44
CA ALA A 69 -5.28 -0.50 3.06
C ALA A 69 -4.76 -1.30 4.25
N LEU A 70 -4.45 -0.60 5.35
CA LEU A 70 -4.00 -1.23 6.58
C LEU A 70 -5.08 -2.11 7.21
N LYS A 71 -6.37 -1.75 7.13
CA LYS A 71 -7.46 -2.63 7.59
C LYS A 71 -7.49 -3.94 6.80
N ILE A 72 -7.25 -3.88 5.49
CA ILE A 72 -7.20 -5.05 4.61
C ILE A 72 -5.98 -5.92 4.95
N LEU A 73 -4.77 -5.34 4.99
CA LEU A 73 -3.52 -6.03 5.35
C LEU A 73 -3.54 -6.65 6.75
N LYS A 74 -4.29 -6.05 7.68
CA LYS A 74 -4.45 -6.57 9.04
C LYS A 74 -5.17 -7.92 9.11
N VAL A 75 -6.05 -8.22 8.16
CA VAL A 75 -6.86 -9.45 8.19
C VAL A 75 -5.98 -10.70 8.14
N PRO A 76 -5.10 -10.89 7.13
CA PRO A 76 -4.25 -12.08 7.06
C PRO A 76 -3.18 -12.11 8.16
N ILE A 77 -2.76 -10.96 8.72
CA ILE A 77 -1.85 -10.93 9.88
C ILE A 77 -2.47 -11.55 11.13
N LYS A 78 -3.81 -11.55 11.26
CA LYS A 78 -4.50 -12.23 12.38
C LYS A 78 -4.69 -13.74 12.13
N SER A 79 -4.55 -14.18 10.89
CA SER A 79 -4.81 -15.55 10.45
C SER A 79 -3.54 -16.38 10.61
N GLY A 80 -3.58 -17.41 11.47
CA GLY A 80 -2.39 -18.16 11.91
C GLY A 80 -1.48 -18.62 10.78
N SER A 81 -1.91 -19.57 9.94
CA SER A 81 -1.05 -20.20 8.91
C SER A 81 -0.53 -19.25 7.83
N GLN A 82 -1.15 -18.08 7.70
CA GLN A 82 -0.83 -17.08 6.70
C GLN A 82 -0.12 -15.84 7.29
N GLN A 83 0.07 -15.81 8.61
CA GLN A 83 0.59 -14.67 9.35
C GLN A 83 2.01 -14.28 8.88
N LEU A 84 2.89 -15.26 8.69
CA LEU A 84 4.28 -15.00 8.27
C LEU A 84 4.33 -14.32 6.89
N LYS A 85 3.57 -14.83 5.93
CA LYS A 85 3.51 -14.27 4.57
C LYS A 85 2.88 -12.88 4.57
N ALA A 86 1.84 -12.67 5.38
CA ALA A 86 1.23 -11.36 5.54
C ALA A 86 2.21 -10.33 6.14
N LEU A 87 3.06 -10.74 7.07
CA LEU A 87 4.13 -9.89 7.62
C LEU A 87 5.20 -9.57 6.56
N HIS A 88 5.56 -10.53 5.71
CA HIS A 88 6.47 -10.26 4.59
C HIS A 88 5.88 -9.25 3.60
N ILE A 89 4.60 -9.39 3.23
CA ILE A 89 3.91 -8.41 2.37
C ILE A 89 3.91 -7.03 3.02
N LEU A 90 3.61 -6.94 4.32
CA LEU A 90 3.63 -5.68 5.06
C LEU A 90 5.01 -5.01 5.02
N GLU A 91 6.08 -5.78 5.25
CA GLU A 91 7.46 -5.27 5.18
C GLU A 91 7.78 -4.70 3.81
N VAL A 92 7.51 -5.45 2.73
CA VAL A 92 7.77 -5.01 1.36
C VAL A 92 6.98 -3.75 1.04
N ILE A 93 5.71 -3.68 1.44
CA ILE A 93 4.88 -2.48 1.26
C ILE A 93 5.48 -1.28 2.00
N VAL A 94 5.86 -1.42 3.27
CA VAL A 94 6.42 -0.30 4.06
C VAL A 94 7.74 0.19 3.47
N ASN A 95 8.57 -0.73 2.96
CA ASN A 95 9.87 -0.38 2.38
C ASN A 95 9.76 0.34 1.02
N ASN A 96 8.68 0.12 0.28
CA ASN A 96 8.48 0.66 -1.07
C ASN A 96 7.38 1.74 -1.17
N CYS A 97 6.64 1.99 -0.10
CA CYS A 97 5.62 3.04 -0.07
C CYS A 97 6.16 4.40 0.34
N ASN A 98 5.39 5.43 0.01
CA ASN A 98 5.60 6.79 0.43
C ASN A 98 5.48 6.95 1.96
N LEU A 99 5.98 8.08 2.44
CA LEU A 99 5.98 8.42 3.86
C LEU A 99 4.60 8.34 4.51
N SER A 100 3.51 8.62 3.78
CA SER A 100 2.15 8.60 4.34
C SER A 100 1.75 7.21 4.82
N PHE A 101 2.20 6.16 4.13
CA PHE A 101 1.96 4.78 4.56
C PHE A 101 2.82 4.43 5.78
N ALA A 102 4.09 4.81 5.74
CA ALA A 102 5.02 4.59 6.85
C ALA A 102 4.53 5.25 8.16
N LEU A 103 4.05 6.51 8.11
CA LEU A 103 3.53 7.19 9.29
C LEU A 103 2.30 6.51 9.90
N GLU A 104 1.45 5.89 9.08
CA GLU A 104 0.27 5.21 9.59
C GLU A 104 0.64 3.83 10.22
N VAL A 105 1.63 3.12 9.67
CA VAL A 105 2.10 1.84 10.24
C VAL A 105 2.87 2.04 11.55
N THR A 106 3.57 3.17 11.71
CA THR A 106 4.31 3.49 12.94
C THR A 106 3.45 4.14 14.02
N THR A 107 2.14 4.29 13.80
CA THR A 107 1.22 4.70 14.87
C THR A 107 1.28 3.72 16.05
N ARG A 108 1.16 4.24 17.27
CA ARG A 108 1.15 3.43 18.50
C ARG A 108 0.21 2.22 18.42
N LYS A 109 -0.99 2.41 17.84
CA LYS A 109 -2.00 1.36 17.66
C LYS A 109 -1.52 0.21 16.78
N TRP A 110 -0.71 0.49 15.76
CA TRP A 110 -0.14 -0.52 14.88
C TRP A 110 1.11 -1.16 15.48
N MET A 111 1.96 -0.36 16.12
CA MET A 111 3.14 -0.87 16.83
C MET A 111 2.77 -1.81 17.97
N ASP A 112 1.77 -1.46 18.79
CA ASP A 112 1.26 -2.33 19.86
C ASP A 112 0.72 -3.67 19.32
N ARG A 113 0.20 -3.69 18.08
CA ARG A 113 -0.22 -4.93 17.42
C ARG A 113 0.96 -5.81 17.07
N LEU A 114 2.02 -5.25 16.50
CA LEU A 114 3.24 -6.00 16.17
C LEU A 114 3.90 -6.53 17.44
N LEU A 115 3.99 -5.70 18.49
CA LEU A 115 4.49 -6.11 19.79
C LEU A 115 3.65 -7.23 20.42
N LYS A 116 2.33 -7.18 20.26
CA LYS A 116 1.44 -8.26 20.71
C LYS A 116 1.73 -9.58 19.97
N ILE A 117 1.90 -9.53 18.65
CA ILE A 117 2.25 -10.71 17.84
C ILE A 117 3.60 -11.27 18.29
N LEU A 118 4.60 -10.41 18.49
CA LEU A 118 5.93 -10.80 18.97
C LEU A 118 5.87 -11.52 20.32
N LYS A 119 5.01 -11.08 21.23
CA LYS A 119 4.86 -11.66 22.58
C LYS A 119 4.03 -12.94 22.62
N GLU A 120 3.00 -13.05 21.77
CA GLU A 120 2.02 -14.13 21.83
C GLU A 120 2.23 -15.23 20.78
N SER A 121 3.04 -14.97 19.75
CA SER A 121 3.30 -15.96 18.70
C SER A 121 4.04 -17.18 19.26
N LYS A 122 3.51 -18.36 18.94
CA LYS A 122 4.17 -19.65 19.19
C LYS A 122 5.09 -20.07 18.05
N ASP A 123 5.02 -19.38 16.91
CA ASP A 123 5.86 -19.61 15.75
C ASP A 123 7.11 -18.72 15.83
N PRO A 124 8.32 -19.30 15.99
CA PRO A 124 9.56 -18.55 16.02
C PRO A 124 9.83 -17.74 14.75
N GLN A 125 9.37 -18.19 13.58
CA GLN A 125 9.57 -17.49 12.32
C GLN A 125 8.77 -16.19 12.28
N VAL A 126 7.53 -16.22 12.78
CA VAL A 126 6.69 -15.02 12.92
C VAL A 126 7.35 -14.02 13.88
N SER A 127 7.80 -14.48 15.04
CA SER A 127 8.44 -13.61 16.04
C SER A 127 9.74 -13.00 15.51
N ALA A 128 10.59 -13.81 14.87
CA ALA A 128 11.82 -13.33 14.24
C ALA A 128 11.53 -12.31 13.13
N LYS A 129 10.48 -12.54 12.32
CA LYS A 129 10.09 -11.62 11.26
C LYS A 129 9.64 -10.27 11.81
N VAL A 130 8.76 -10.27 12.82
CA VAL A 130 8.32 -9.02 13.46
C VAL A 130 9.51 -8.27 14.05
N LEU A 131 10.40 -8.95 14.76
CA LEU A 131 11.57 -8.32 15.36
C LEU A 131 12.49 -7.69 14.30
N SER A 132 12.77 -8.44 13.23
CA SER A 132 13.58 -7.98 12.10
C SER A 132 12.98 -6.74 11.42
N MET A 133 11.67 -6.72 11.17
CA MET A 133 10.97 -5.57 10.62
C MET A 133 11.08 -4.34 11.52
N LEU A 134 10.89 -4.51 12.83
CA LEU A 134 10.96 -3.40 13.79
C LEU A 134 12.37 -2.80 13.88
N GLN A 135 13.41 -3.64 13.89
CA GLN A 135 14.81 -3.19 13.88
C GLN A 135 15.15 -2.42 12.60
N GLU A 136 14.68 -2.89 11.45
CA GLU A 136 14.92 -2.19 10.19
C GLU A 136 14.17 -0.85 10.13
N TRP A 137 12.95 -0.78 10.65
CA TRP A 137 12.19 0.46 10.73
C TRP A 137 12.80 1.45 11.70
N GLU A 138 13.28 1.00 12.86
CA GLU A 138 14.05 1.84 13.79
C GLU A 138 15.24 2.47 13.07
N ARG A 139 16.07 1.65 12.40
CA ARG A 139 17.23 2.13 11.63
C ARG A 139 16.84 3.10 10.52
N ARG A 140 15.76 2.82 9.79
CA ARG A 140 15.29 3.62 8.66
C ARG A 140 14.72 4.96 9.10
N PHE A 141 14.02 5.01 10.23
CA PHE A 141 13.28 6.19 10.68
C PHE A 141 13.98 6.96 11.82
N ALA A 142 15.11 6.46 12.34
CA ALA A 142 15.84 7.06 13.47
C ALA A 142 16.18 8.56 13.30
N SER A 143 16.39 9.03 12.07
CA SER A 143 16.73 10.43 11.79
C SER A 143 15.54 11.32 11.44
N ASP A 144 14.32 10.77 11.39
CA ASP A 144 13.13 11.48 10.95
C ASP A 144 12.25 11.86 12.14
N GLN A 145 12.17 13.15 12.45
CA GLN A 145 11.46 13.70 13.63
C GLN A 145 9.95 13.39 13.67
N ARG A 146 9.38 12.84 12.60
CA ARG A 146 7.96 12.45 12.53
C ARG A 146 7.69 11.05 13.10
N PHE A 147 8.74 10.27 13.35
CA PHE A 147 8.70 8.90 13.88
C PHE A 147 9.28 8.86 15.29
#